data_AF-A0A850BN22-F1
#
_entry.id   AF-A0A850BN22-F1
#
_cell.length_a   1.000
_cell.length_b   1.000
_cell.length_c   1.000
_cell.angle_alpha   90.00
_cell.angle_beta   90.00
_cell.angle_gamma   90.00
#
_symmetry.space_group_name_H-M   'P 1'
#
loop_
_entity.id
_entity.type
_entity.pdbx_description
1 polymer ?
#
loop_
_entity_poly.entity_id
_entity_poly.type
_entity_poly.pdbx_seq_one_letter_code
_entity_poly.pdbx_strand_id
1 'polypeptide(L)'
;MSRRYIVSTRCECQAFLSAELDEHRHPLSGWAYRGGIKEPAPAHSINASHDRFDIGWLCNFCGRNTLRSFYAGALKPLKAPASPPPPELAPSPETPSKSA
;
A
#
# COMPACT_ATOMS: atom_id res chain seq x y z
N MET A 1 -14.32 1.11 -3.43
CA MET A 1 -13.01 0.69 -2.87
C MET A 1 -12.00 0.72 -4.00
N SER A 2 -11.14 1.73 -4.05
CA SER A 2 -10.09 1.82 -5.08
C SER A 2 -9.10 0.67 -4.92
N ARG A 3 -8.70 0.08 -6.04
CA ARG A 3 -7.72 -1.03 -6.02
C ARG A 3 -6.36 -0.49 -5.62
N ARG A 4 -5.67 -1.23 -4.77
CA ARG A 4 -4.28 -0.94 -4.40
C ARG A 4 -3.38 -2.07 -4.83
N TYR A 5 -2.11 -1.76 -5.07
CA TYR A 5 -1.12 -2.74 -5.49
C TYR A 5 0.12 -2.61 -4.61
N ILE A 6 0.90 -3.68 -4.48
CA ILE A 6 2.26 -3.61 -3.93
C ILE A 6 3.24 -4.03 -5.02
N VAL A 7 4.29 -3.24 -5.15
CA VAL A 7 5.48 -3.60 -5.93
C VAL A 7 6.68 -3.68 -5.02
N SER A 8 7.65 -4.50 -5.41
CA SER A 8 8.89 -4.66 -4.64
C SER A 8 10.08 -4.96 -5.53
N THR A 9 11.26 -4.55 -5.09
CA THR A 9 12.54 -4.83 -5.73
C THR A 9 13.67 -4.92 -4.69
N ARG A 10 14.87 -5.29 -5.12
CA ARG A 10 16.10 -5.14 -4.34
C ARG A 10 16.85 -3.88 -4.74
N CYS A 11 17.35 -3.19 -3.72
CA CYS A 11 18.43 -2.20 -3.87
C CYS A 11 19.78 -2.92 -4.03
N GLU A 12 20.77 -2.23 -4.61
CA GLU A 12 22.15 -2.71 -4.73
C GLU A 12 22.77 -3.08 -3.37
N CYS A 13 22.40 -2.34 -2.30
CA CYS A 13 22.82 -2.63 -0.93
C CYS A 13 22.10 -3.84 -0.29
N GLN A 14 21.34 -4.59 -1.08
CA GLN A 14 20.55 -5.74 -0.68
C GLN A 14 19.32 -5.43 0.20
N ALA A 15 19.01 -4.16 0.46
CA ALA A 15 17.71 -3.80 1.06
C ALA A 15 16.54 -4.18 0.12
N PHE A 16 15.44 -4.65 0.69
CA PHE A 16 14.18 -4.80 -0.03
C PHE A 16 13.48 -3.45 -0.10
N LEU A 17 13.13 -2.99 -1.28
CA LEU A 17 12.36 -1.77 -1.51
C LEU A 17 10.94 -2.17 -1.88
N SER A 18 9.95 -1.45 -1.35
CA SER A 18 8.55 -1.69 -1.65
C SER A 18 7.77 -0.39 -1.72
N ALA A 19 6.70 -0.38 -2.51
CA ALA A 19 5.75 0.73 -2.55
C ALA A 19 4.34 0.19 -2.67
N GLU A 20 3.42 0.85 -1.97
CA GLU A 20 1.99 0.69 -2.17
C GLU A 20 1.54 1.71 -3.22
N LEU A 21 0.81 1.23 -4.23
CA LEU A 21 0.33 2.03 -5.34
C LEU A 21 -1.20 2.12 -5.32
N ASP A 22 -1.73 3.24 -5.80
CA ASP A 22 -3.14 3.38 -6.12
C ASP A 22 -3.51 2.74 -7.48
N GLU A 23 -4.76 2.93 -7.91
CA GLU A 23 -5.28 2.38 -9.16
C GLU A 23 -4.67 3.01 -10.42
N HIS A 24 -4.10 4.21 -10.29
CA HIS A 24 -3.36 4.92 -11.34
C HIS A 24 -1.86 4.62 -11.31
N ARG A 25 -1.43 3.71 -10.43
CA ARG A 25 -0.03 3.29 -10.23
C ARG A 25 0.85 4.41 -9.66
N HIS A 26 0.26 5.38 -8.98
CA HIS A 26 0.98 6.37 -8.20
C HIS A 26 1.30 5.84 -6.80
N PRO A 27 2.52 6.03 -6.29
CA PRO A 27 2.89 5.59 -4.96
C PRO A 27 2.14 6.38 -3.89
N LEU A 28 1.49 5.65 -2.99
CA LEU A 28 0.89 6.18 -1.76
C LEU A 28 1.90 6.17 -0.61
N SER A 29 2.78 5.17 -0.59
CA SER A 29 3.86 5.04 0.39
C SER A 29 5.00 4.19 -0.16
N GLY A 30 6.19 4.33 0.44
CA GLY A 30 7.37 3.54 0.09
C GLY A 30 8.25 3.28 1.30
N TRP A 31 8.86 2.09 1.34
CA TRP A 31 9.73 1.68 2.44
C TRP A 31 10.85 0.77 1.97
N ALA A 32 11.94 0.79 2.74
CA ALA A 32 13.04 -0.14 2.63
C ALA A 32 13.03 -1.09 3.84
N TYR A 33 13.41 -2.35 3.64
CA TYR A 33 13.59 -3.33 4.70
C TYR A 33 14.95 -4.00 4.58
N ARG A 34 15.73 -4.01 5.66
CA ARG A 34 17.03 -4.69 5.73
C ARG A 34 17.30 -5.10 7.19
N GLY A 35 17.63 -6.37 7.39
CA GLY A 35 18.08 -6.87 8.70
C GLY A 35 17.06 -6.66 9.83
N GLY A 36 15.76 -6.88 9.58
CA GLY A 36 14.73 -6.68 10.60
C GLY A 36 14.20 -5.24 10.71
N ILE A 37 14.92 -4.26 10.16
CA ILE A 37 14.57 -2.85 10.28
C ILE A 37 13.83 -2.39 9.02
N LYS A 38 12.74 -1.64 9.23
CA LYS A 38 11.96 -0.99 8.17
C LYS A 38 12.17 0.52 8.28
N GLU A 39 12.64 1.13 7.20
CA GLU A 39 12.86 2.57 7.07
C GLU A 39 11.94 3.15 5.99
N PRO A 40 11.52 4.42 6.10
CA PRO A 40 10.85 5.10 5.00
C PRO A 40 11.79 5.15 3.78
N ALA A 41 11.23 4.95 2.59
CA ALA A 41 11.95 5.07 1.33
C ALA A 41 11.02 5.75 0.33
N PRO A 42 11.07 7.08 0.22
CA PRO A 42 10.22 7.84 -0.68
C PRO A 42 10.23 7.23 -2.08
N ALA A 43 9.04 7.01 -2.63
CA ALA A 43 8.84 6.37 -3.92
C ALA A 43 8.14 7.31 -4.90
N HIS A 44 8.52 7.26 -6.18
CA HIS A 44 7.91 8.05 -7.23
C HIS A 44 7.71 7.23 -8.49
N SER A 45 6.54 7.33 -9.11
CA SER A 45 6.24 6.69 -10.40
C SER A 45 6.63 7.59 -11.56
N ILE A 46 7.18 6.99 -12.62
CA ILE A 46 7.49 7.66 -13.88
C ILE A 46 6.73 6.94 -15.00
N ASN A 47 6.07 7.71 -15.87
CA ASN A 47 5.22 7.18 -16.94
C ASN A 47 4.12 6.21 -16.46
N ALA A 48 3.50 6.52 -15.31
CA ALA A 48 2.52 5.65 -14.66
C ALA A 48 1.33 5.28 -15.57
N SER A 49 0.97 6.13 -16.54
CA SER A 49 -0.10 5.86 -17.50
C SER A 49 0.23 4.77 -18.53
N HIS A 50 1.49 4.39 -18.70
CA HIS A 50 1.92 3.41 -19.69
C HIS A 50 1.86 1.97 -19.16
N ASP A 51 1.81 1.01 -20.08
CA ASP A 51 1.84 -0.42 -19.77
C ASP A 51 3.12 -0.83 -19.04
N ARG A 52 4.24 -0.22 -19.43
CA ARG A 52 5.50 -0.30 -18.73
C ARG A 52 5.80 1.05 -18.10
N PHE A 53 5.99 1.04 -16.79
CA PHE A 53 6.24 2.24 -16.00
C PHE A 53 7.39 1.97 -15.03
N ASP A 54 8.03 3.04 -14.56
CA ASP A 54 9.13 2.91 -13.60
C ASP A 54 8.73 3.42 -12.23
N ILE A 55 9.33 2.84 -11.19
CA ILE A 55 9.29 3.39 -9.85
C ILE A 55 10.71 3.59 -9.36
N GLY A 56 10.98 4.81 -8.90
CA GLY A 56 12.20 5.20 -8.23
C GLY A 56 12.00 5.22 -6.72
N TRP A 57 12.94 4.66 -5.96
CA TRP A 57 13.02 4.78 -4.50
C TRP A 57 14.30 5.46 -4.08
N LEU A 58 14.24 6.34 -3.08
CA LEU A 58 15.42 6.74 -2.31
C LEU A 58 15.63 5.76 -1.15
N CYS A 59 16.70 4.96 -1.20
CA CYS A 59 16.97 3.94 -0.18
C CYS A 59 17.73 4.52 1.03
N ASN A 60 17.06 4.64 2.17
CA ASN A 60 17.66 5.19 3.40
C ASN A 60 18.81 4.34 3.99
N PHE A 61 18.99 3.08 3.57
CA PHE A 61 20.12 2.27 4.02
C PHE A 61 21.44 2.59 3.33
N CYS A 62 21.41 3.11 2.10
CA CYS A 62 22.64 3.37 1.32
C CYS A 62 22.65 4.72 0.62
N GLY A 63 21.62 5.55 0.81
CA GLY A 63 21.50 6.89 0.25
C GLY A 63 21.32 6.94 -1.27
N ARG A 64 21.12 5.80 -1.94
CA ARG A 64 21.03 5.73 -3.41
C ARG A 64 19.59 5.65 -3.90
N ASN A 65 19.37 6.24 -5.07
CA ASN A 65 18.15 6.05 -5.84
C ASN A 65 18.19 4.70 -6.56
N THR A 66 17.14 3.90 -6.41
CA THR A 66 16.95 2.65 -7.17
C THR A 66 15.75 2.83 -8.08
N LEU A 67 15.96 2.74 -9.39
CA LEU A 67 14.91 2.78 -10.41
C LEU A 67 14.63 1.38 -10.94
N ARG A 68 13.36 0.99 -11.04
CA ARG A 68 12.95 -0.28 -11.65
C ARG A 68 11.68 -0.15 -12.46
N SER A 69 11.67 -0.86 -13.59
CA SER A 69 10.48 -0.99 -14.44
C SER A 69 9.56 -2.09 -13.93
N PHE A 70 8.26 -1.84 -14.04
CA PHE A 70 7.18 -2.79 -13.78
C PHE A 70 6.24 -2.83 -15.00
N TYR A 71 5.54 -3.94 -15.15
CA TYR A 71 4.49 -4.11 -16.16
C TYR A 71 3.12 -4.06 -15.48
N ALA A 72 2.23 -3.20 -15.97
CA ALA A 72 0.90 -2.97 -15.39
C ALA A 72 0.07 -4.26 -15.34
N GLY A 73 0.15 -5.11 -16.38
CA GLY A 73 -0.56 -6.39 -16.43
C GLY A 73 -0.04 -7.45 -15.44
N ALA A 74 1.11 -7.23 -14.80
CA ALA A 74 1.67 -8.14 -13.79
C ALA A 74 1.33 -7.71 -12.34
N LEU A 75 0.63 -6.59 -12.15
CA LEU A 75 0.27 -6.10 -10.82
C LEU A 75 -0.81 -6.96 -10.18
N LYS A 76 -0.59 -7.36 -8.92
CA LYS A 76 -1.56 -8.11 -8.13
C LYS A 76 -2.30 -7.15 -7.19
N PRO A 77 -3.64 -7.08 -7.25
CA PRO A 77 -4.40 -6.23 -6.35
C PRO A 77 -4.25 -6.72 -4.90
N LEU A 78 -4.07 -5.79 -3.98
CA LEU A 78 -4.19 -6.05 -2.56
C LEU A 78 -5.64 -6.38 -2.24
N LYS A 79 -5.85 -7.48 -1.53
CA LYS A 79 -7.17 -7.83 -1.01
C LYS A 79 -7.60 -6.70 -0.06
N ALA A 80 -8.77 -6.12 -0.29
CA ALA A 80 -9.33 -5.18 0.66
C ALA A 80 -9.39 -5.84 2.04
N PRO A 81 -9.09 -5.12 3.13
CA PRO A 81 -9.39 -5.64 4.45
C PRO A 81 -10.88 -5.97 4.47
N ALA A 82 -11.23 -7.18 4.91
CA ALA A 82 -12.62 -7.56 5.09
C ALA A 82 -13.29 -6.47 5.93
N SER A 83 -14.42 -5.93 5.47
CA SER A 83 -15.18 -4.98 6.27
C SER A 83 -15.34 -5.56 7.68
N PRO A 84 -15.13 -4.78 8.76
CA PRO A 84 -15.50 -5.24 10.08
C PRO A 84 -16.97 -5.68 10.05
N PRO A 85 -17.35 -6.78 10.73
CA PRO A 85 -18.74 -7.20 10.78
C PRO A 85 -19.60 -6.00 11.26
N PRO A 86 -20.82 -5.83 10.72
CA PRO A 86 -21.72 -4.78 11.18
C PRO A 86 -21.83 -4.83 12.71
N PRO A 87 -21.90 -3.68 13.40
CA PRO A 87 -22.16 -3.70 14.83
C PRO A 87 -23.45 -4.47 15.07
N GLU A 88 -23.36 -5.57 15.83
CA GLU A 88 -24.51 -6.34 16.26
C GLU A 88 -25.48 -5.38 16.93
N LEU A 89 -26.72 -5.33 16.44
CA LEU A 89 -27.77 -4.46 16.92
C LEU A 89 -27.89 -4.62 18.44
N ALA A 90 -27.47 -3.60 19.18
CA ALA A 90 -27.75 -3.54 20.60
C ALA A 90 -29.27 -3.70 20.81
N PRO A 91 -29.73 -4.50 21.79
CA PRO A 91 -31.16 -4.65 22.04
C PRO A 91 -31.77 -3.28 22.36
N SER A 92 -32.88 -2.97 21.68
CA SER A 92 -33.61 -1.72 21.86
C SER A 92 -34.06 -1.55 23.31
N PRO A 93 -33.99 -0.33 23.89
CA PRO A 93 -34.49 -0.08 25.23
C PRO A 93 -36.02 -0.24 25.27
N GLU A 94 -36.51 -1.05 26.20
CA GLU A 94 -37.94 -1.21 26.50
C GLU A 94 -38.54 0.14 26.90
N THR A 95 -39.70 0.47 26.31
CA THR A 95 -40.44 1.70 26.60
C THR A 95 -41.16 1.55 27.95
N PRO A 96 -41.02 2.48 28.92
CA PRO A 96 -41.81 2.41 30.14
C PRO A 96 -43.27 2.72 29.82
N SER A 97 -44.13 1.73 30.04
CA SER A 97 -45.58 1.86 30.00
C SER A 97 -46.05 2.72 31.18
N LYS A 98 -46.61 3.91 30.90
CA LYS A 98 -47.13 4.82 31.93
C LYS A 98 -48.54 4.37 32.32
N SER A 99 -48.76 4.00 33.58
CA SER A 99 -50.09 3.75 34.15
C SER A 99 -50.39 4.73 35.28
N ALA A 100 -51.64 5.20 35.29
CA ALA A 100 -52.37 5.99 36.29
C ALA A 100 -51.99 7.48 36.47
#